data_AF-W1VK91-F1
#
_entry.id   AF-W1VK91-F1
#
_cell.length_a   1.000
_cell.length_b   1.000
_cell.length_c   1.000
_cell.angle_alpha   90.00
_cell.angle_beta   90.00
_cell.angle_gamma   90.00
#
_symmetry.space_group_name_H-M   'P 1'
#
loop_
_entity.id
_entity.type
_entity.pdbx_description
1 polymer ?
#
loop_
_entity_poly.entity_id
_entity_poly.type
_entity_poly.pdbx_seq_one_letter_code
_entity_poly.pdbx_strand_id
1 'polypeptide(L)'
;MIAFEELIEAARHAVARREQERALESLREMVRTAPASKDALAALRAEGRAVSVIAEVKRATATFADLSGVGDVAVLARFYEAGGAACVSVVTEPVYSNGDLRDLDAVRGAVDVPVLVNDLIVTPYQVHEARAHGA
;
A
#
# COMPACT_ATOMS: atom_id res chain seq x y z
N MET A 1 -3.78 9.50 -22.13
CA MET A 1 -3.82 9.83 -20.68
C MET A 1 -5.16 9.30 -20.19
N ILE A 2 -5.17 8.48 -19.14
CA ILE A 2 -6.42 7.91 -18.58
C ILE A 2 -7.14 9.03 -17.84
N ALA A 3 -8.45 9.14 -18.00
CA ALA A 3 -9.23 10.17 -17.30
C ALA A 3 -9.37 9.83 -15.81
N PHE A 4 -9.47 10.84 -14.93
CA PHE A 4 -9.60 10.59 -13.49
C PHE A 4 -10.91 9.88 -13.14
N GLU A 5 -11.97 10.18 -13.89
CA GLU A 5 -13.27 9.51 -13.77
C GLU A 5 -13.16 8.02 -14.12
N GLU A 6 -12.36 7.65 -15.13
CA GLU A 6 -12.09 6.25 -15.49
C GLU A 6 -11.36 5.52 -14.35
N LEU A 7 -10.40 6.19 -13.70
CA LEU A 7 -9.70 5.65 -12.53
C LEU A 7 -10.66 5.40 -11.34
N ILE A 8 -11.60 6.32 -11.08
CA ILE A 8 -12.59 6.16 -10.01
C ILE A 8 -13.48 4.95 -10.27
N GLU A 9 -14.00 4.80 -11.49
CA GLU A 9 -14.87 3.67 -11.83
C GLU A 9 -14.13 2.34 -11.75
N ALA A 10 -12.88 2.29 -12.23
CA ALA A 10 -12.02 1.12 -12.08
C ALA A 10 -11.80 0.76 -10.59
N ALA A 11 -11.54 1.75 -9.73
CA ALA A 11 -11.39 1.55 -8.29
C ALA A 11 -12.68 1.04 -7.64
N ARG A 12 -13.84 1.60 -7.99
CA ARG A 12 -15.16 1.14 -7.50
C ARG A 12 -15.41 -0.33 -7.87
N HIS A 13 -15.13 -0.70 -9.12
CA HIS A 13 -15.27 -2.08 -9.58
C HIS A 13 -14.29 -3.02 -8.86
N ALA A 14 -13.05 -2.59 -8.62
CA ALA A 14 -12.07 -3.38 -7.88
C ALA A 14 -12.51 -3.60 -6.43
N VAL A 15 -13.02 -2.56 -5.76
CA VAL A 15 -13.54 -2.64 -4.38
C VAL A 15 -14.76 -3.55 -4.31
N ALA A 16 -15.73 -3.40 -5.21
CA ALA A 16 -16.95 -4.20 -5.21
C ALA A 16 -16.65 -5.71 -5.32
N ARG A 17 -15.63 -6.10 -6.08
CA ARG A 17 -15.16 -7.50 -6.13
C ARG A 17 -14.61 -7.97 -4.79
N ARG A 18 -13.78 -7.16 -4.13
CA ARG A 18 -13.22 -7.51 -2.82
C ARG A 18 -14.28 -7.56 -1.72
N GLU A 19 -15.28 -6.69 -1.75
CA GLU A 19 -16.43 -6.74 -0.84
C GLU A 19 -17.24 -8.04 -0.97
N GLN A 20 -17.30 -8.64 -2.17
CA GLN A 20 -17.92 -9.94 -2.40
C GLN A 20 -17.08 -11.10 -1.84
N GLU A 21 -15.75 -10.97 -1.89
CA GLU A 21 -14.81 -11.98 -1.39
C GLU A 21 -14.66 -11.93 0.14
N ARG A 22 -14.74 -10.73 0.73
CA ARG A 22 -14.58 -10.51 2.17
C ARG A 22 -15.52 -9.39 2.65
N ALA A 23 -16.41 -9.74 3.57
CA ALA A 23 -17.32 -8.78 4.18
C ALA A 23 -16.60 -7.79 5.10
N LEU A 24 -17.10 -6.55 5.17
CA LEU A 24 -16.57 -5.48 6.03
C LEU A 24 -16.45 -5.90 7.50
N GLU A 25 -17.41 -6.67 8.02
CA GLU A 25 -17.37 -7.12 9.41
C GLU A 25 -16.18 -8.04 9.68
N SER A 26 -15.80 -8.88 8.71
CA SER A 26 -14.60 -9.72 8.80
C SER A 26 -13.33 -8.86 8.91
N LEU A 27 -13.24 -7.79 8.11
CA LEU A 27 -12.12 -6.84 8.21
C LEU A 27 -12.09 -6.14 9.57
N ARG A 28 -13.25 -5.74 10.12
CA ARG A 28 -13.32 -5.13 11.45
C ARG A 28 -12.80 -6.06 12.54
N GLU A 29 -13.12 -7.35 12.49
CA GLU A 29 -12.56 -8.34 13.41
C GLU A 29 -11.04 -8.46 13.27
N MET A 30 -10.52 -8.51 12.04
CA MET A 30 -9.06 -8.53 11.81
C MET A 30 -8.38 -7.29 12.42
N VAL A 31 -8.96 -6.11 12.22
CA VAL A 31 -8.43 -4.84 12.76
C VAL A 31 -8.42 -4.82 14.29
N ARG A 32 -9.44 -5.41 14.96
CA ARG A 32 -9.50 -5.47 16.44
C ARG A 32 -8.31 -6.20 17.05
N THR A 33 -7.79 -7.21 16.35
CA THR A 33 -6.64 -8.02 16.80
C THR A 33 -5.30 -7.61 16.18
N ALA A 34 -5.29 -6.63 15.27
CA ALA A 34 -4.09 -6.20 14.59
C ALA A 34 -3.13 -5.43 15.53
N PRO A 35 -1.79 -5.61 15.39
CA PRO A 35 -0.82 -4.79 16.11
C PRO A 35 -1.03 -3.30 15.83
N ALA A 36 -0.79 -2.42 16.81
CA ALA A 36 -0.98 -0.98 16.65
C ALA A 36 -0.26 -0.41 15.41
N SER A 37 -0.90 0.56 14.74
CA SER A 37 -0.30 1.24 13.58
C SER A 37 0.93 2.02 14.02
N LYS A 38 1.94 2.06 13.15
CA LYS A 38 3.13 2.88 13.38
C LYS A 38 2.82 4.34 13.05
N ASP A 39 3.38 5.26 13.82
CA ASP A 39 3.16 6.69 13.60
C ASP A 39 3.99 7.20 12.41
N ALA A 40 3.37 7.16 11.23
CA ALA A 40 3.97 7.65 10.01
C ALA A 40 4.32 9.15 10.07
N LEU A 41 3.52 9.95 10.80
CA LEU A 41 3.76 11.38 10.91
C LEU A 41 4.99 11.67 11.77
N ALA A 42 5.14 10.95 12.88
CA ALA A 42 6.34 11.01 13.71
C ALA A 42 7.58 10.54 12.94
N ALA A 43 7.49 9.43 12.20
CA ALA A 43 8.61 8.93 11.39
C ALA A 43 9.05 9.95 10.32
N LEU A 44 8.10 10.60 9.65
CA LEU A 44 8.37 11.61 8.63
C LEU A 44 8.93 12.93 9.21
N ARG A 45 8.56 13.26 10.45
CA ARG A 45 8.99 14.50 11.15
C ARG A 45 10.16 14.28 12.10
N ALA A 46 10.76 13.09 12.13
CA ALA A 46 11.85 12.79 13.02
C ALA A 46 13.03 13.77 12.82
N GLU A 47 13.53 14.31 13.93
CA GLU A 47 14.67 15.23 13.92
C GLU A 47 15.94 14.52 13.41
N GLY A 48 16.89 15.30 12.89
CA GLY A 48 18.17 14.78 12.39
C GLY A 48 18.14 14.16 10.99
N ARG A 49 16.96 14.06 10.34
CA ARG A 49 16.87 13.72 8.92
C ARG A 49 17.11 14.97 8.07
N ALA A 50 18.05 14.91 7.13
CA ALA A 50 18.21 15.97 6.13
C ALA A 50 17.05 15.97 5.13
N VAL A 51 16.55 14.78 4.78
CA VAL A 51 15.40 14.54 3.89
C VAL A 51 14.61 13.35 4.42
N SER A 52 13.28 13.47 4.44
CA SER A 52 12.36 12.36 4.73
C SER A 52 11.82 11.78 3.42
N VAL A 53 12.06 10.49 3.20
CA VAL A 53 11.68 9.78 1.98
C VAL A 53 10.58 8.78 2.27
N ILE A 54 9.50 8.83 1.48
CA ILE A 54 8.55 7.74 1.34
C ILE A 54 8.95 6.98 0.08
N ALA A 55 9.46 5.75 0.24
CA ALA A 55 9.92 4.95 -0.88
C ALA A 55 8.78 4.06 -1.40
N GLU A 56 8.49 4.11 -2.70
CA GLU A 56 7.35 3.42 -3.30
C GLU A 56 7.75 2.07 -3.91
N VAL A 57 7.06 1.02 -3.50
CA VAL A 57 7.05 -0.30 -4.14
C VAL A 57 5.90 -0.32 -5.16
N LYS A 58 6.26 -0.45 -6.44
CA LYS A 58 5.31 -0.42 -7.56
C LYS A 58 5.76 -1.37 -8.66
N ARG A 59 4.84 -2.17 -9.20
CA ARG A 59 5.14 -3.15 -10.26
C ARG A 59 5.09 -2.56 -11.67
N ALA A 60 4.11 -1.71 -11.94
CA ALA A 60 3.95 -1.07 -13.24
C ALA A 60 3.43 0.36 -13.07
N THR A 61 3.61 1.18 -14.10
CA THR A 61 2.93 2.47 -14.22
C THR A 61 1.96 2.42 -15.41
N ALA A 62 1.01 3.35 -15.47
CA ALA A 62 0.09 3.47 -16.61
C ALA A 62 0.80 3.66 -17.97
N THR A 63 2.08 4.05 -17.97
CA THR A 63 2.89 4.27 -19.18
C THR A 63 4.00 3.23 -19.36
N PHE A 64 4.35 2.46 -18.33
CA PHE A 64 5.44 1.48 -18.35
C PHE A 64 4.93 0.15 -17.77
N ALA A 65 4.73 -0.82 -18.66
CA ALA A 65 4.00 -2.06 -18.38
C ALA A 65 4.68 -3.00 -17.39
N ASP A 66 5.99 -2.86 -17.20
CA ASP A 66 6.76 -3.70 -16.30
C ASP A 66 7.98 -2.93 -15.80
N LEU A 67 8.00 -2.58 -14.51
CA LEU A 67 9.20 -2.09 -13.82
C LEU A 67 10.09 -3.30 -13.47
N SER A 68 10.33 -4.18 -14.45
CA SER A 68 10.80 -5.59 -14.39
C SER A 68 12.04 -5.90 -13.53
N GLY A 69 12.67 -4.91 -12.92
CA GLY A 69 13.65 -5.08 -11.85
C GLY A 69 13.06 -5.13 -10.44
N VAL A 70 11.77 -4.85 -10.25
CA VAL A 70 11.06 -5.06 -8.98
C VAL A 70 10.89 -6.55 -8.82
N GLY A 71 11.94 -7.22 -8.35
CA GLY A 71 11.92 -8.63 -8.00
C GLY A 71 10.96 -8.88 -6.84
N ASP A 72 11.45 -9.55 -5.80
CA ASP A 72 10.67 -9.71 -4.59
C ASP A 72 10.40 -8.33 -3.94
N VAL A 73 9.12 -7.96 -3.80
CA VAL A 73 8.68 -6.68 -3.22
C VAL A 73 9.12 -6.49 -1.76
N ALA A 74 9.21 -7.58 -1.00
CA ALA A 74 9.74 -7.57 0.35
C ALA A 74 11.26 -7.33 0.35
N VAL A 75 11.99 -7.89 -0.63
CA VAL A 75 13.42 -7.59 -0.81
C VAL A 75 13.61 -6.10 -1.12
N LEU A 76 12.83 -5.54 -2.05
CA LEU A 76 12.91 -4.13 -2.41
C LEU A 76 12.61 -3.22 -1.22
N ALA A 77 11.57 -3.52 -0.44
CA ALA A 77 11.23 -2.76 0.76
C ALA A 77 12.34 -2.79 1.82
N ARG A 78 13.00 -3.94 2.02
CA ARG A 78 14.18 -4.03 2.90
C ARG A 78 15.33 -3.15 2.42
N PHE A 79 15.56 -3.07 1.11
CA PHE A 79 16.56 -2.15 0.57
C PHE A 79 16.19 -0.69 0.81
N TYR A 80 14.91 -0.32 0.69
CA TYR A 80 14.44 1.03 1.01
C TYR A 80 14.62 1.37 2.49
N GLU A 81 14.25 0.48 3.39
CA GLU A 81 14.45 0.67 4.83
C GLU A 81 15.95 0.81 5.17
N ALA A 82 16.79 -0.10 4.66
CA ALA A 82 18.24 -0.04 4.86
C ALA A 82 18.87 1.23 4.26
N GLY A 83 18.30 1.75 3.18
CA GLY A 83 18.69 3.02 2.55
C GLY A 83 18.20 4.27 3.31
N GLY A 84 17.47 4.11 4.41
CA GLY A 84 16.98 5.22 5.22
C GLY A 84 15.66 5.81 4.72
N ALA A 85 14.78 5.02 4.10
CA ALA A 85 13.39 5.43 3.94
C ALA A 85 12.75 5.71 5.31
N ALA A 86 11.94 6.75 5.40
CA ALA A 86 11.16 7.03 6.61
C ALA A 86 9.88 6.18 6.65
N CYS A 87 9.28 5.95 5.48
CA CYS A 87 8.13 5.07 5.28
C CYS A 87 8.29 4.32 3.95
N VAL A 88 7.55 3.22 3.80
CA VAL A 88 7.36 2.55 2.51
C VAL A 88 5.92 2.76 2.06
N SER A 89 5.72 3.06 0.78
CA SER A 89 4.42 3.10 0.12
C SER A 89 4.29 1.88 -0.78
N VAL A 90 3.14 1.21 -0.77
CA VAL A 90 2.90 0.02 -1.59
C VAL A 90 1.69 0.28 -2.49
N VAL A 91 1.89 0.18 -3.80
CA VAL A 91 0.81 0.35 -4.77
C VAL A 91 -0.04 -0.91 -4.81
N THR A 92 -1.32 -0.81 -4.43
CA THR A 92 -2.27 -1.94 -4.39
C THR A 92 -3.32 -1.89 -5.49
N GLU A 93 -3.31 -0.83 -6.31
CA GLU A 93 -4.25 -0.62 -7.41
C GLU A 93 -4.02 -1.67 -8.52
N PRO A 94 -5.01 -2.54 -8.81
CA PRO A 94 -4.76 -3.74 -9.63
C PRO A 94 -4.97 -3.57 -11.14
N VAL A 95 -5.68 -2.53 -11.59
CA VAL A 95 -6.12 -2.40 -12.99
C VAL A 95 -5.05 -1.75 -13.86
N TYR A 96 -4.40 -0.69 -13.37
CA TYR A 96 -3.44 0.10 -14.17
C TYR A 96 -2.01 -0.01 -13.67
N SER A 97 -1.82 -0.39 -12.41
CA SER A 97 -0.49 -0.46 -11.77
C SER A 97 -0.02 -1.89 -11.49
N ASN A 98 -0.85 -2.90 -11.80
CA ASN A 98 -0.65 -4.30 -11.44
C ASN A 98 -0.33 -4.49 -9.93
N GLY A 99 -0.89 -3.64 -9.08
CA GLY A 99 -0.74 -3.71 -7.64
C GLY A 99 -1.58 -4.82 -7.00
N ASP A 100 -1.20 -5.19 -5.77
CA ASP A 100 -1.87 -6.28 -5.05
C ASP A 100 -1.79 -6.05 -3.53
N LEU A 101 -2.85 -6.35 -2.79
CA LEU A 101 -2.84 -6.35 -1.32
C LEU A 101 -1.86 -7.39 -0.74
N ARG A 102 -1.57 -8.46 -1.48
CA ARG A 102 -0.54 -9.44 -1.08
C ARG A 102 0.87 -8.83 -1.08
N ASP A 103 1.11 -7.82 -1.91
CA ASP A 103 2.37 -7.08 -1.87
C ASP A 103 2.47 -6.23 -0.60
N LEU A 104 1.35 -5.65 -0.15
CA LEU A 104 1.27 -4.94 1.13
C LEU A 104 1.59 -5.89 2.29
N ASP A 105 1.01 -7.10 2.31
CA ASP A 105 1.31 -8.13 3.31
C ASP A 105 2.79 -8.51 3.32
N ALA A 106 3.36 -8.76 2.14
CA ALA A 106 4.77 -9.12 2.00
C ALA A 106 5.70 -8.00 2.48
N VAL A 107 5.42 -6.75 2.12
CA VAL A 107 6.18 -5.58 2.57
C VAL A 107 6.04 -5.37 4.08
N ARG A 108 4.82 -5.46 4.61
CA ARG A 108 4.55 -5.29 6.05
C ARG A 108 5.33 -6.30 6.88
N GLY A 109 5.42 -7.54 6.42
CA GLY A 109 6.20 -8.60 7.08
C GLY A 109 7.73 -8.43 6.96
N ALA A 110 8.21 -7.52 6.11
CA ALA A 110 9.62 -7.41 5.76
C ALA A 110 10.34 -6.18 6.33
N VAL A 111 9.60 -5.14 6.74
CA VAL A 111 10.16 -3.88 7.24
C VAL A 111 9.56 -3.46 8.58
N ASP A 112 10.30 -2.65 9.34
CA ASP A 112 9.86 -2.04 10.59
C ASP A 112 9.42 -0.57 10.43
N VAL A 113 9.71 0.10 9.32
CA VAL A 113 9.12 1.42 9.04
C VAL A 113 7.58 1.37 8.84
N PRO A 114 6.87 2.51 9.00
CA PRO A 114 5.47 2.62 8.60
C PRO A 114 5.26 2.26 7.12
N VAL A 115 4.16 1.57 6.83
CA VAL A 115 3.80 1.14 5.47
C VAL A 115 2.48 1.76 5.08
N LEU A 116 2.44 2.40 3.92
CA LEU A 116 1.28 3.12 3.41
C LEU A 116 0.66 2.32 2.26
N VAL A 117 -0.66 2.34 2.18
CA VAL A 117 -1.39 1.89 0.99
C VAL A 117 -1.45 3.03 -0.01
N ASN A 118 -0.93 2.82 -1.21
CA ASN A 118 -1.10 3.72 -2.33
C ASN A 118 -2.12 3.14 -3.31
N ASP A 119 -3.34 3.66 -3.22
CA ASP A 119 -4.50 3.26 -4.01
C ASP A 119 -5.46 4.44 -4.12
N LEU A 120 -6.44 4.35 -5.02
CA LEU A 120 -7.53 5.30 -5.08
C LEU A 120 -8.63 4.90 -4.09
N ILE A 121 -8.64 5.54 -2.93
CA ILE A 121 -9.61 5.28 -1.86
C ILE A 121 -10.96 5.94 -2.22
N VAL A 122 -11.95 5.12 -2.56
CA VAL A 122 -13.30 5.52 -2.97
C VAL A 122 -14.39 5.08 -2.00
N THR A 123 -14.08 4.18 -1.05
CA THR A 123 -15.02 3.73 -0.01
C THR A 123 -14.33 3.58 1.36
N PRO A 124 -15.11 3.62 2.47
CA PRO A 124 -14.60 3.27 3.80
C PRO A 124 -14.11 1.83 3.94
N TYR A 125 -14.60 0.90 3.10
CA TYR A 125 -14.15 -0.50 3.11
C TYR A 125 -12.64 -0.59 2.92
N GLN A 126 -12.08 0.17 1.98
CA GLN A 126 -10.63 0.19 1.71
C GLN A 126 -9.81 0.67 2.92
N VAL A 127 -10.35 1.55 3.76
CA VAL A 127 -9.65 2.01 4.97
C VAL A 127 -9.55 0.88 6.00
N HIS A 128 -10.62 0.11 6.18
CA HIS A 128 -10.60 -1.08 7.02
C HIS A 128 -9.72 -2.18 6.43
N GLU A 129 -9.74 -2.34 5.10
CA GLU A 129 -8.91 -3.30 4.36
C GLU A 129 -7.42 -2.98 4.52
N ALA A 130 -7.00 -1.74 4.26
CA ALA A 130 -5.63 -1.29 4.46
C ALA A 130 -5.14 -1.58 5.89
N ARG A 131 -5.97 -1.25 6.89
CA ARG A 131 -5.62 -1.48 8.29
C ARG A 131 -5.53 -2.97 8.66
N ALA A 132 -6.44 -3.79 8.12
CA ALA A 132 -6.44 -5.24 8.34
C ALA A 132 -5.18 -5.91 7.77
N HIS A 133 -4.60 -5.34 6.72
CA HIS A 133 -3.35 -5.76 6.08
C HIS A 133 -2.09 -5.04 6.63
N GLY A 134 -2.24 -4.30 7.74
CA GLY A 134 -1.11 -3.78 8.52
C GLY A 134 -0.53 -2.45 8.08
N ALA A 135 -1.25 -1.68 7.26
CA ALA A 135 -0.99 -0.25 7.12
C ALA A 135 -1.15 0.51 8.46
#